data_AF-A0A8T4SUA6-F1
#
_entry.id   AF-A0A8T4SUA6-F1
#
_cell.length_a   1.000
_cell.length_b   1.000
_cell.length_c   1.000
_cell.angle_alpha   90.00
_cell.angle_beta   90.00
_cell.angle_gamma   90.00
#
_symmetry.space_group_name_H-M   'P 1'
#
loop_
_entity.id
_entity.type
_entity.pdbx_description
1 polymer ?
#
loop_
_entity_poly.entity_id
_entity_poly.type
_entity_poly.pdbx_seq_one_letter_code
_entity_poly.pdbx_strand_id
1 'polypeptide(L)'
;ENDSAIMWYVDEVAQENYANSSNYTWIGNYTQEGSYNITVMISDSEYSDTYEWNLTVNNTDILAPTYSNITEMPDPAAYYPNQYYEFNVTWTDNEEVESVWIEFDE
;
A
#
# COMPACT_ATOMS: atom_id res chain seq x y z
N GLU A 1 18.86 3.42 42.13
CA GLU A 1 18.23 4.22 41.07
C GLU A 1 17.04 3.41 40.58
N ASN A 2 15.85 4.00 40.53
CA ASN A 2 14.70 3.33 39.92
C ASN A 2 14.96 3.35 38.42
N ASP A 3 15.30 2.20 37.86
CA ASP A 3 15.52 2.07 36.42
C ASP A 3 14.13 2.13 35.75
N SER A 4 13.87 3.22 35.01
CA SER A 4 12.62 3.36 34.29
C SER A 4 12.61 2.42 33.09
N ALA A 5 11.62 1.54 33.02
CA ALA A 5 11.38 0.65 31.88
C ALA A 5 10.43 1.30 30.88
N ILE A 6 10.76 1.22 29.59
CA ILE A 6 9.90 1.68 28.48
C ILE A 6 9.48 0.47 27.66
N MET A 7 8.18 0.28 27.44
CA MET A 7 7.65 -0.77 26.56
C MET A 7 6.69 -0.17 25.54
N TRP A 8 6.89 -0.57 24.28
CA TRP A 8 6.07 -0.17 23.14
C TRP A 8 5.12 -1.28 22.75
N TYR A 9 3.90 -0.91 22.33
CA TYR A 9 2.88 -1.84 21.87
C TYR A 9 2.29 -1.38 20.53
N VAL A 10 1.99 -2.34 19.67
CA VAL A 10 1.18 -2.18 18.46
C VAL A 10 0.01 -3.12 18.59
N ASP A 11 -1.21 -2.59 18.63
CA ASP A 11 -2.44 -3.38 18.81
C ASP A 11 -2.35 -4.37 19.98
N GLU A 12 -1.91 -3.85 21.14
CA GLU A 12 -1.69 -4.62 22.39
C GLU A 12 -0.53 -5.64 22.33
N VAL A 13 0.18 -5.75 21.20
CA VAL A 13 1.36 -6.63 21.05
C VAL A 13 2.64 -5.89 21.40
N ALA A 14 3.37 -6.40 22.40
CA ALA A 14 4.64 -5.84 22.85
C ALA A 14 5.72 -5.89 21.77
N GLN A 15 6.44 -4.78 21.59
CA GLN A 15 7.54 -4.61 20.65
C GLN A 15 8.88 -4.75 21.38
N GLU A 16 9.25 -5.98 21.71
CA GLU A 16 10.44 -6.30 22.55
C GLU A 16 11.75 -5.73 22.01
N ASN A 17 11.87 -5.58 20.69
CA ASN A 17 13.05 -4.97 20.05
C ASN A 17 13.23 -3.48 20.38
N TYR A 18 12.20 -2.83 20.92
CA TYR A 18 12.20 -1.43 21.35
C TYR A 18 12.11 -1.29 22.87
N ALA A 19 12.30 -2.37 23.63
CA ALA A 19 12.36 -2.30 25.09
C ALA A 19 13.42 -1.30 25.55
N ASN A 20 13.05 -0.41 26.46
CA ASN A 20 13.86 0.68 26.99
C ASN A 20 14.33 1.71 25.93
N SER A 21 13.73 1.71 24.75
CA SER A 21 13.96 2.74 23.73
C SER A 21 13.06 3.95 23.98
N SER A 22 13.64 5.14 24.09
CA SER A 22 12.90 6.40 24.12
C SER A 22 12.26 6.77 22.78
N ASN A 23 12.62 6.08 21.70
CA ASN A 23 12.09 6.31 20.36
C ASN A 23 11.52 5.01 19.77
N TYR A 24 10.40 5.12 19.10
CA TYR A 24 9.83 4.06 18.28
C TYR A 24 9.77 4.52 16.83
N THR A 25 10.33 3.72 15.93
CA THR A 25 10.34 4.01 14.50
C THR A 25 9.56 2.93 13.79
N TRP A 26 8.39 3.30 13.27
CA TRP A 26 7.59 2.46 12.39
C TRP A 26 8.23 2.41 11.00
N ILE A 27 8.63 1.23 10.54
CA ILE A 27 9.10 1.00 9.17
C ILE A 27 8.00 0.27 8.42
N GLY A 28 7.19 1.04 7.67
CA GLY A 28 6.05 0.52 6.91
C GLY A 28 6.44 -0.09 5.56
N ASN A 29 5.52 -0.82 4.95
CA ASN A 29 5.57 -1.24 3.54
C ASN A 29 4.19 -1.11 2.88
N TYR A 30 4.14 -1.33 1.55
CA TYR A 30 2.94 -1.13 0.73
C TYR A 30 1.78 -2.10 1.02
N THR A 31 1.98 -3.14 1.85
CA THR A 31 0.92 -4.11 2.20
C THR A 31 0.42 -3.94 3.63
N GLN A 32 0.74 -2.82 4.28
CA GLN A 32 0.39 -2.55 5.69
C GLN A 32 -0.65 -1.44 5.82
N GLU A 33 -1.47 -1.21 4.79
CA GLU A 33 -2.63 -0.33 4.92
C GLU A 33 -3.50 -0.71 6.12
N GLY A 34 -4.01 0.29 6.84
CA GLY A 34 -4.84 0.06 8.01
C GLY A 34 -4.65 1.10 9.12
N SER A 35 -5.26 0.80 10.26
CA SER A 35 -5.14 1.59 11.48
C SER A 35 -4.56 0.73 12.59
N TYR A 36 -3.55 1.27 13.27
CA TYR A 36 -2.81 0.61 14.33
C TYR A 36 -2.85 1.46 15.60
N ASN A 37 -3.22 0.87 16.74
CA ASN A 37 -3.13 1.55 18.03
C ASN A 37 -1.70 1.43 18.57
N ILE A 38 -1.02 2.57 18.69
CA ILE A 38 0.33 2.64 19.24
C ILE A 38 0.22 3.05 20.71
N THR A 39 0.81 2.24 21.59
CA THR A 39 0.88 2.55 23.02
C THR A 39 2.33 2.54 23.48
N VAL A 40 2.71 3.53 24.28
CA VAL A 40 3.96 3.52 25.05
C VAL A 40 3.63 3.48 26.53
N MET A 41 4.26 2.56 27.25
CA MET A 41 4.17 2.45 28.70
C MET A 41 5.54 2.74 29.31
N ILE A 42 5.59 3.62 30.30
CA ILE A 42 6.78 3.93 31.07
C ILE A 42 6.51 3.55 32.52
N SER A 43 7.42 2.81 33.17
CA SER A 43 7.26 2.39 34.56
C SER A 43 8.56 2.48 35.34
N ASP A 44 8.51 2.69 36.66
CA ASP A 44 9.69 2.83 37.52
C ASP A 44 9.68 1.88 38.73
N SER A 45 9.13 0.67 38.54
CA SER A 45 8.87 -0.37 39.55
C SER A 45 7.79 -0.05 40.59
N GLU A 46 7.47 1.23 40.80
CA GLU A 46 6.42 1.68 41.74
C GLU A 46 5.19 2.21 41.00
N TYR A 47 5.40 2.99 39.94
CA TYR A 47 4.35 3.59 39.12
C TYR A 47 4.51 3.22 37.65
N SER A 48 3.41 3.34 36.90
CA SER A 48 3.41 3.26 35.44
C SER A 48 2.47 4.30 34.86
N ASP A 49 2.83 4.84 33.72
CA ASP A 49 1.98 5.71 32.91
C ASP A 49 1.99 5.26 31.45
N THR A 50 0.91 5.57 30.73
CA THR A 50 0.69 5.12 29.34
C THR A 50 0.22 6.27 28.47
N TYR A 51 0.72 6.31 27.23
CA TYR A 51 0.23 7.21 26.20
C TYR A 51 -0.12 6.42 24.94
N GLU A 52 -1.27 6.73 24.34
CA GLU A 52 -1.80 6.01 23.18
C GLU A 52 -2.22 6.95 22.04
N TRP A 53 -2.07 6.50 20.81
CA TRP A 53 -2.58 7.17 19.61
C TRP A 53 -2.80 6.20 18.45
N ASN A 54 -3.67 6.59 17.52
CA ASN A 54 -3.90 5.85 16.28
C ASN A 54 -2.92 6.28 15.17
N LEU A 55 -2.24 5.30 14.58
CA LEU A 55 -1.46 5.44 13.36
C LEU A 55 -2.28 4.92 12.17
N THR A 56 -2.54 5.78 11.19
CA THR A 56 -3.17 5.38 9.93
C THR A 56 -2.12 5.23 8.83
N VAL A 57 -2.04 4.04 8.25
CA VAL A 57 -1.26 3.76 7.04
C VAL A 57 -2.23 3.73 5.87
N ASN A 58 -2.06 4.66 4.93
CA ASN A 58 -2.91 4.74 3.75
C ASN A 58 -2.48 3.73 2.69
N ASN A 59 -3.43 3.24 1.90
CA ASN A 59 -3.14 2.46 0.70
C ASN A 59 -2.27 3.29 -0.27
N THR A 60 -1.35 2.63 -0.95
CA THR A 60 -0.63 3.20 -2.09
C THR A 60 -0.53 2.11 -3.13
N ASP A 61 -1.32 2.23 -4.19
CA ASP A 61 -1.26 1.30 -5.29
C ASP A 61 0.09 1.40 -6.02
N ILE A 62 0.72 0.25 -6.23
CA ILE A 62 2.05 0.12 -6.84
C ILE A 62 2.06 -0.85 -8.02
N LEU A 63 0.93 -1.49 -8.30
CA LEU A 63 0.80 -2.41 -9.40
C LEU A 63 0.31 -1.62 -10.62
N ALA A 64 0.87 -1.92 -11.79
CA ALA A 64 0.43 -1.28 -13.01
C ALA A 64 -0.76 -2.05 -13.59
N PRO A 65 -1.68 -1.35 -14.29
CA PRO A 65 -2.72 -2.02 -15.06
C PRO A 65 -2.13 -3.02 -16.04
N THR A 66 -2.85 -4.12 -16.23
CA THR A 66 -2.52 -5.18 -17.19
C THR A 66 -3.50 -5.13 -18.35
N TYR A 67 -3.02 -5.45 -19.55
CA TYR A 67 -3.87 -5.53 -20.74
C TYR A 67 -4.05 -6.98 -21.19
N SER A 68 -5.17 -7.25 -21.85
CA SER A 68 -5.53 -8.55 -22.40
C SER A 68 -6.55 -8.42 -23.52
N ASN A 69 -6.92 -9.55 -24.14
CA ASN A 69 -7.98 -9.63 -25.14
C ASN A 69 -7.81 -8.63 -26.30
N ILE A 70 -6.57 -8.49 -26.78
CA ILE A 70 -6.27 -7.66 -27.94
C ILE A 70 -6.89 -8.31 -29.18
N THR A 71 -7.77 -7.59 -29.85
CA THR A 71 -8.41 -8.03 -31.10
C THR A 71 -8.49 -6.87 -32.08
N GLU A 72 -8.43 -7.20 -33.37
CA GLU A 72 -8.63 -6.26 -34.48
C GLU A 72 -9.75 -6.75 -35.40
N MET A 73 -10.45 -5.82 -36.06
CA MET A 73 -11.42 -6.16 -37.09
C MET A 73 -11.29 -5.21 -38.29
N PRO A 74 -11.14 -5.73 -39.52
CA PRO A 74 -10.96 -7.16 -39.85
C PRO A 74 -9.59 -7.72 -39.43
N ASP A 75 -9.56 -9.03 -39.15
CA ASP A 75 -8.34 -9.82 -38.89
C ASP A 75 -8.19 -10.91 -39.98
N PRO A 76 -7.10 -10.93 -40.77
CA PRO A 76 -5.97 -10.01 -40.71
C PRO A 76 -6.32 -8.64 -41.31
N ALA A 77 -5.82 -7.57 -40.71
CA ALA A 77 -6.01 -6.23 -41.24
C ALA A 77 -5.25 -6.05 -42.58
N ALA A 78 -6.00 -5.93 -43.68
CA ALA A 78 -5.47 -5.42 -44.95
C ALA A 78 -5.91 -3.97 -45.10
N TYR A 79 -4.98 -3.07 -45.41
CA TYR A 79 -5.29 -1.66 -45.61
C TYR A 79 -6.12 -1.45 -46.89
N TYR A 80 -7.28 -0.82 -46.73
CA TYR A 80 -8.07 -0.31 -47.83
C TYR A 80 -8.45 1.15 -47.56
N PRO A 81 -8.28 2.05 -48.55
CA PRO A 81 -8.72 3.42 -48.38
C PRO A 81 -10.22 3.45 -48.07
N ASN A 82 -10.61 4.30 -47.12
CA ASN A 82 -11.98 4.50 -46.67
C ASN A 82 -12.62 3.32 -45.90
N GLN A 83 -11.82 2.34 -45.45
CA GLN A 83 -12.29 1.29 -44.56
C GLN A 83 -12.16 1.69 -43.08
N TYR A 84 -13.13 1.27 -42.26
CA TYR A 84 -13.05 1.36 -40.80
C TYR A 84 -12.39 0.11 -40.22
N TYR A 85 -11.56 0.32 -39.20
CA TYR A 85 -10.92 -0.72 -38.41
C TYR A 85 -11.35 -0.54 -36.96
N GLU A 86 -11.66 -1.64 -36.29
CA GLU A 86 -11.96 -1.65 -34.86
C GLU A 86 -10.82 -2.37 -34.14
N PHE A 87 -10.38 -1.79 -33.03
CA PHE A 87 -9.38 -2.37 -32.15
C PHE A 87 -9.95 -2.42 -30.74
N ASN A 88 -9.97 -3.62 -30.15
CA ASN A 88 -10.43 -3.80 -28.79
C ASN A 88 -9.30 -4.34 -27.93
N VAL A 89 -9.18 -3.79 -26.72
CA VAL A 89 -8.24 -4.21 -25.68
C VAL A 89 -8.95 -4.11 -24.34
N THR A 90 -8.70 -5.06 -23.44
CA THR A 90 -9.24 -5.04 -22.07
C THR A 90 -8.12 -4.70 -21.11
N TRP A 91 -8.30 -3.63 -20.33
CA TRP A 91 -7.38 -3.22 -19.27
C TRP A 91 -7.97 -3.56 -17.90
N THR A 92 -7.16 -4.13 -17.01
CA THR A 92 -7.56 -4.51 -15.65
C THR A 92 -6.47 -4.11 -14.66
N ASP A 93 -6.90 -3.58 -13.52
CA ASP A 93 -6.04 -3.16 -12.43
C ASP A 93 -6.60 -3.69 -11.10
N ASN A 94 -5.77 -3.84 -10.07
CA ASN A 94 -6.20 -4.29 -8.74
C ASN A 94 -7.02 -3.25 -7.98
N GLU A 95 -6.87 -1.97 -8.30
CA GLU A 95 -7.66 -0.88 -7.75
C GLU A 95 -8.54 -0.26 -8.85
N GLU A 96 -7.95 0.58 -9.70
CA GLU A 96 -8.66 1.33 -10.74
C GLU A 96 -7.77 1.61 -11.94
N VAL A 97 -8.33 1.47 -13.14
CA VAL A 97 -7.68 1.96 -14.36
C VAL A 97 -8.01 3.44 -14.52
N GLU A 98 -7.05 4.32 -14.21
CA GLU A 98 -7.25 5.78 -14.32
C GLU A 98 -7.25 6.28 -15.78
N SER A 99 -6.30 5.81 -16.58
CA SER A 99 -6.18 6.22 -17.99
C SER A 99 -5.64 5.10 -18.87
N VAL A 100 -6.05 5.13 -20.13
CA VAL A 100 -5.61 4.19 -21.17
C VAL A 100 -5.11 4.99 -22.38
N TRP A 101 -3.91 4.66 -22.84
CA TRP A 101 -3.33 5.20 -24.06
C TRP A 101 -3.16 4.06 -25.06
N ILE A 102 -3.69 4.25 -26.27
CA ILE A 102 -3.51 3.32 -27.39
C ILE A 102 -2.74 4.09 -28.46
N GLU A 103 -1.58 3.57 -28.83
CA GLU A 103 -0.77 4.08 -29.94
C GLU A 103 -0.65 3.03 -31.04
N PHE A 104 -0.56 3.50 -32.28
CA PHE A 104 -0.23 2.68 -33.45
C PHE A 104 1.09 3.20 -33.99
N ASP A 105 2.06 2.31 -34.15
CA ASP A 105 3.31 2.65 -34.82
C ASP A 105 3.04 2.95 -36.31
N GLU A 106 3.69 3.99 -36.86
CA GLU A 106 3.65 4.35 -38.28
C GLU A 106 4.36 3.34 -39.20
#